data_AF-A0A7W0EJ22-F1
#
_entry.id   AF-A0A7W0EJ22-F1
#
_cell.length_a   1.000
_cell.length_b   1.000
_cell.length_c   1.000
_cell.angle_alpha   90.00
_cell.angle_beta   90.00
_cell.angle_gamma   90.00
#
_symmetry.space_group_name_H-M   'P 1'
#
loop_
_entity.id
_entity.type
_entity.pdbx_description
1 polymer ?
#
loop_
_entity_poly.entity_id
_entity_poly.type
_entity_poly.pdbx_seq_one_letter_code
_entity_poly.pdbx_strand_id
1 'polypeptide(L)'
;MSENKKFDILGDILNDSSSSMVRGIEELMKLTHMDSNALQNKPLAKSPKAKKKNRQGKKHKTTHYLTKEVFDNLGEAKEDIRDFLPANSKSKASKSRIVESAITVVLHEFVEKGKDSALIRELLKKNHEKS
;
A
#
# COMPACT_ATOMS: atom_id res chain seq x y z
N MET A 1 -47.26 -14.49 30.15
CA MET A 1 -45.95 -13.82 30.05
C MET A 1 -45.08 -14.68 29.15
N SER A 2 -44.93 -14.28 27.88
CA SER A 2 -44.36 -15.12 26.83
C SER A 2 -42.83 -15.10 26.90
N GLU A 3 -42.22 -16.26 27.10
CA GLU A 3 -40.77 -16.45 27.14
C GLU A 3 -40.16 -16.33 25.74
N ASN A 4 -39.44 -15.24 25.48
CA ASN A 4 -38.60 -15.13 24.29
C ASN A 4 -37.32 -15.94 24.49
N LYS A 5 -37.37 -17.24 24.14
CA LYS A 5 -36.19 -18.10 24.03
C LYS A 5 -35.31 -17.56 22.90
N LYS A 6 -34.15 -17.02 23.26
CA LYS A 6 -33.11 -16.61 22.29
C LYS A 6 -32.60 -17.87 21.59
N PHE A 7 -32.86 -17.97 20.29
CA PHE A 7 -32.38 -19.05 19.45
C PHE A 7 -30.92 -18.76 19.09
N ASP A 8 -29.98 -19.55 19.64
CA ASP A 8 -28.55 -19.33 19.45
C ASP A 8 -28.04 -20.15 18.25
N ILE A 9 -28.05 -19.50 17.09
CA ILE A 9 -27.75 -20.11 15.78
C ILE A 9 -26.33 -20.67 15.74
N LEU A 10 -25.37 -20.04 16.43
CA LEU A 10 -23.97 -20.48 16.42
C LEU A 10 -23.74 -21.66 17.36
N GLY A 11 -24.49 -21.72 18.46
CA GLY A 11 -24.47 -22.83 19.40
C GLY A 11 -24.96 -24.14 18.78
N ASP A 12 -26.00 -24.08 17.94
CA ASP A 12 -26.55 -25.25 17.25
C ASP A 12 -25.62 -25.79 16.15
N ILE A 13 -24.87 -24.92 15.46
CA ILE A 13 -23.92 -25.33 14.40
C ILE A 13 -22.68 -26.00 15.00
N LEU A 14 -22.22 -25.54 16.16
CA LEU A 14 -20.98 -26.04 16.79
C LEU A 14 -21.17 -27.33 17.59
N ASN A 15 -22.41 -27.66 18.01
CA ASN A 15 -22.69 -28.80 18.87
C ASN A 15 -23.16 -30.08 18.14
N ASP A 16 -23.15 -30.09 16.80
CA ASP A 16 -23.35 -31.25 15.90
C ASP A 16 -24.23 -32.38 16.46
N SER A 17 -25.41 -32.04 16.96
CA SER A 17 -26.38 -33.01 17.46
C SER A 17 -27.76 -32.63 16.93
N SER A 18 -28.27 -33.51 16.06
CA SER A 18 -29.53 -33.42 15.32
C SER A 18 -29.52 -32.53 14.08
N SER A 19 -29.19 -33.14 12.93
CA SER A 19 -30.02 -33.29 11.71
C SER A 19 -31.28 -32.42 11.57
N SER A 20 -31.22 -31.14 11.89
CA SER A 20 -32.20 -30.14 11.49
C SER A 20 -31.49 -29.18 10.54
N MET A 21 -31.84 -29.34 9.27
CA MET A 21 -31.42 -28.51 8.17
C MET A 21 -31.64 -27.05 8.58
N VAL A 22 -30.55 -26.31 8.82
CA VAL A 22 -30.59 -24.91 9.26
C VAL A 22 -31.45 -24.14 8.25
N ARG A 23 -32.57 -23.58 8.73
CA ARG A 23 -33.69 -23.04 7.94
C ARG A 23 -33.38 -21.77 7.11
N GLY A 24 -32.11 -21.56 6.77
CA GLY A 24 -31.62 -20.48 5.91
C GLY A 24 -30.51 -20.89 4.95
N ILE A 25 -29.97 -22.12 5.07
CA ILE A 25 -28.91 -22.60 4.16
C ILE A 25 -29.51 -22.85 2.76
N GLU A 26 -30.74 -23.35 2.68
CA GLU A 26 -31.43 -23.53 1.39
C GLU A 26 -31.73 -22.19 0.71
N GLU A 27 -32.11 -21.14 1.46
CA GLU A 27 -32.32 -19.80 0.91
C GLU A 27 -31.00 -19.18 0.41
N LEU A 28 -29.90 -19.40 1.14
CA LEU A 28 -28.57 -18.99 0.71
C LEU A 28 -28.09 -19.75 -0.54
N MET A 29 -28.32 -21.06 -0.61
CA MET A 29 -28.06 -21.85 -1.81
C MET A 29 -28.90 -21.35 -3.00
N LYS A 30 -30.17 -20.99 -2.76
CA LYS A 30 -31.03 -20.43 -3.81
C LYS A 30 -30.53 -19.07 -4.32
N LEU A 31 -30.04 -18.20 -3.43
CA LEU A 31 -29.44 -16.90 -3.82
C LEU A 31 -28.13 -17.08 -4.60
N THR A 32 -27.25 -17.97 -4.16
CA THR A 32 -25.97 -18.23 -4.84
C THR A 32 -26.14 -18.88 -6.21
N HIS A 33 -27.16 -19.72 -6.40
CA HIS A 33 -27.46 -20.33 -7.69
C HIS A 33 -28.21 -19.40 -8.68
N MET A 34 -28.89 -18.36 -8.20
CA MET A 34 -29.52 -17.35 -9.07
C MET A 34 -28.49 -16.49 -9.80
N ASP A 35 -27.33 -16.20 -9.19
CA ASP A 35 -26.27 -15.43 -9.83
C ASP A 35 -25.46 -16.26 -10.84
N SER A 36 -25.37 -17.59 -10.67
CA SER A 36 -24.63 -18.46 -11.60
C SER A 36 -25.31 -18.63 -12.97
N ASN A 37 -26.64 -18.50 -13.05
CA ASN A 37 -27.39 -18.67 -14.30
C ASN A 37 -27.65 -17.36 -15.08
N ALA A 38 -27.37 -16.20 -14.50
CA ALA A 38 -27.54 -14.91 -15.18
C ALA A 38 -26.39 -14.55 -16.14
N LEU A 39 -25.32 -15.36 -16.19
CA LEU A 39 -24.09 -15.06 -16.92
C LEU A 39 -24.00 -15.61 -18.35
N GLN A 40 -24.99 -16.38 -18.85
CA GLN A 40 -24.82 -17.06 -20.14
C GLN A 40 -25.44 -16.41 -21.37
N ASN A 41 -26.25 -15.34 -21.29
CA ASN A 41 -26.88 -14.77 -22.50
C ASN A 41 -27.07 -13.25 -22.46
N LYS A 42 -25.98 -12.45 -22.53
CA LYS A 42 -26.05 -11.05 -23.00
C LYS A 42 -24.84 -10.70 -23.86
N PRO A 43 -25.02 -10.09 -25.06
CA PRO A 43 -23.91 -9.59 -25.85
C PRO A 43 -23.16 -8.50 -25.07
N LEU A 44 -21.83 -8.59 -25.04
CA LEU A 44 -20.94 -7.69 -24.30
C LEU A 44 -21.05 -6.26 -24.84
N ALA A 45 -21.96 -5.47 -24.27
CA ALA A 45 -21.86 -4.02 -24.30
C ALA A 45 -20.58 -3.63 -23.54
N LYS A 46 -19.62 -3.02 -24.24
CA LYS A 46 -18.36 -2.53 -23.67
C LYS A 46 -18.68 -1.63 -22.47
N SER A 47 -18.46 -2.14 -21.27
CA SER A 47 -18.58 -1.36 -20.05
C SER A 47 -17.60 -0.19 -20.12
N PRO A 48 -18.00 1.04 -19.76
CA PRO A 48 -17.06 2.14 -19.65
C PRO A 48 -16.04 1.75 -18.58
N LYS A 49 -14.77 1.60 -18.99
CA LYS A 49 -13.67 1.31 -18.08
C LYS A 49 -13.75 2.27 -16.91
N ALA A 50 -14.12 1.76 -15.73
CA ALA A 50 -14.09 2.52 -14.51
C ALA A 50 -12.68 3.09 -14.37
N LYS A 51 -12.55 4.42 -14.50
CA LYS A 51 -11.28 5.10 -14.29
C LYS A 51 -10.92 4.83 -12.83
N LYS A 52 -9.99 3.89 -12.59
CA LYS A 52 -9.38 3.70 -11.27
C LYS A 52 -8.89 5.07 -10.84
N LYS A 53 -9.60 5.69 -9.89
CA LYS A 53 -9.21 6.95 -9.29
C LYS A 53 -7.91 6.64 -8.58
N ASN A 54 -6.81 6.98 -9.24
CA ASN A 54 -5.47 6.80 -8.70
C ASN A 54 -5.44 7.65 -7.43
N ARG A 55 -5.53 7.00 -6.26
CA ARG A 55 -5.33 7.64 -4.95
C ARG A 55 -3.85 7.99 -4.86
N GLN A 56 -3.43 8.97 -5.65
CA GLN A 56 -2.13 9.59 -5.48
C GLN A 56 -2.21 10.27 -4.12
N GLY A 57 -1.50 9.71 -3.13
CA GLY A 57 -1.43 10.27 -1.80
C GLY A 57 -1.12 11.77 -1.88
N LYS A 58 -1.70 12.55 -0.97
CA LYS A 58 -1.45 13.99 -0.92
C LYS A 58 0.05 14.20 -0.73
N LYS A 59 0.69 14.83 -1.72
CA LYS A 59 2.12 15.17 -1.65
C LYS A 59 2.29 16.41 -0.80
N HIS A 60 3.13 16.32 0.23
CA HIS A 60 3.58 17.49 0.97
C HIS A 60 4.80 18.08 0.27
N LYS A 61 4.73 19.37 -0.08
CA LYS A 61 5.85 20.11 -0.65
C LYS A 61 6.53 20.89 0.47
N THR A 62 7.85 20.79 0.52
CA THR A 62 8.68 21.53 1.47
C THR A 62 9.98 21.91 0.78
N THR A 63 10.55 23.04 1.19
CA THR A 63 11.84 23.53 0.67
C THR A 63 12.90 23.27 1.73
N HIS A 64 13.99 22.61 1.36
CA HIS A 64 15.12 22.34 2.25
C HIS A 64 16.38 22.97 1.70
N TYR A 65 17.16 23.59 2.58
CA TYR A 65 18.46 24.15 2.22
C TYR A 65 19.52 23.04 2.25
N LEU A 66 20.27 22.94 1.16
CA LEU A 66 21.42 22.06 1.03
C LEU A 66 22.68 22.92 0.91
N THR A 67 23.84 22.39 1.31
CA THR A 67 25.10 23.04 0.97
C THR A 67 25.28 23.06 -0.54
N LYS A 68 26.03 24.05 -1.05
CA LYS A 68 26.29 24.18 -2.49
C LYS A 68 26.88 22.89 -3.07
N GLU A 69 27.89 22.33 -2.40
CA GLU A 69 28.54 21.09 -2.78
C GLU A 69 27.55 19.92 -2.92
N VAL A 70 26.65 19.73 -1.94
CA VAL A 70 25.64 18.66 -2.00
C VAL A 70 24.65 18.89 -3.16
N PHE A 71 24.30 20.14 -3.44
CA PHE A 71 23.39 20.47 -4.54
C PHE A 71 24.01 20.23 -5.92
N ASP A 72 25.30 20.54 -6.06
CA ASP A 72 26.07 20.34 -7.29
C ASP A 72 26.28 18.82 -7.53
N ASN A 73 26.69 18.08 -6.50
CA ASN A 73 26.81 16.61 -6.54
C ASN A 73 25.48 15.92 -6.88
N LEU A 74 24.35 16.45 -6.39
CA LEU A 74 23.01 15.96 -6.76
C LEU A 74 22.68 16.22 -8.24
N GLY A 75 23.23 17.29 -8.82
CA GLY A 75 23.14 17.58 -10.24
C GLY A 75 23.87 16.54 -11.08
N GLU A 76 25.11 16.25 -10.72
CA GLU A 76 25.95 15.25 -11.40
C GLU A 76 25.33 13.86 -11.28
N ALA A 77 25.00 13.42 -10.06
CA ALA A 77 24.38 12.12 -9.82
C ALA A 77 23.06 11.93 -10.59
N LYS A 78 22.30 13.00 -10.81
CA LYS A 78 21.07 12.94 -11.62
C LYS A 78 21.38 12.59 -13.07
N GLU A 79 22.43 13.17 -13.65
CA GLU A 79 22.82 12.88 -15.03
C GLU A 79 23.34 11.44 -15.15
N ASP A 80 24.18 10.99 -14.20
CA ASP A 80 24.66 9.61 -14.15
C ASP A 80 23.51 8.60 -14.04
N ILE A 81 22.58 8.82 -13.10
CA ILE A 81 21.39 7.97 -12.93
C ILE A 81 20.56 7.95 -14.22
N ARG A 82 20.46 9.07 -14.92
CA ARG A 82 19.70 9.15 -16.19
C ARG A 82 20.34 8.31 -17.29
N ASP A 83 21.66 8.17 -17.28
CA ASP A 83 22.39 7.38 -18.28
C ASP A 83 22.28 5.88 -18.03
N PHE A 84 22.12 5.46 -16.77
CA PHE A 84 21.78 4.06 -16.43
C PHE A 84 20.32 3.69 -16.72
N LEU A 85 19.43 4.67 -16.92
CA LEU A 85 18.00 4.42 -17.14
C LEU A 85 17.65 4.24 -18.63
N PRO A 86 16.73 3.32 -18.96
CA PRO A 86 16.22 3.19 -20.32
C PRO A 86 15.50 4.48 -20.75
N ALA A 87 15.50 4.77 -22.06
CA ALA A 87 14.99 6.03 -22.63
C ALA A 87 13.59 6.42 -22.10
N ASN A 88 12.70 5.44 -21.95
CA ASN A 88 11.32 5.64 -21.49
C ASN A 88 11.20 6.01 -19.99
N SER A 89 12.28 5.91 -19.23
CA SER A 89 12.32 6.18 -17.79
C SER A 89 13.25 7.34 -17.41
N LYS A 90 13.95 7.96 -18.36
CA LYS A 90 14.87 9.08 -18.09
C LYS A 90 14.20 10.25 -17.36
N SER A 91 12.92 10.50 -17.65
CA SER A 91 12.11 11.53 -16.97
C SER A 91 11.87 11.28 -15.48
N LYS A 92 12.09 10.04 -15.00
CA LYS A 92 11.97 9.69 -13.57
C LYS A 92 13.18 10.13 -12.74
N ALA A 93 14.33 10.40 -13.38
CA ALA A 93 15.53 10.91 -12.72
C ALA A 93 15.44 12.43 -12.49
N SER A 94 14.50 12.87 -11.65
CA SER A 94 14.44 14.25 -11.18
C SER A 94 15.16 14.39 -9.84
N LYS A 95 15.75 15.57 -9.56
CA LYS A 95 16.38 15.86 -8.26
C LYS A 95 15.45 15.55 -7.08
N SER A 96 14.18 15.94 -7.18
CA SER A 96 13.17 15.64 -6.16
C SER A 96 12.94 14.14 -5.95
N ARG A 97 12.89 13.35 -7.02
CA ARG A 97 12.68 11.90 -6.96
C ARG A 97 13.87 11.18 -6.36
N ILE A 98 15.08 11.64 -6.71
CA ILE A 98 16.34 11.11 -6.17
C ILE A 98 16.39 11.37 -4.67
N VAL A 99 16.12 12.60 -4.23
CA VAL A 99 16.09 12.96 -2.80
C VAL A 99 15.02 12.16 -2.05
N GLU A 100 13.81 12.05 -2.59
CA GLU A 100 12.72 11.26 -1.97
C GLU A 100 13.10 9.78 -1.83
N SER A 101 13.73 9.20 -2.86
CA SER A 101 14.18 7.80 -2.84
C SER A 101 15.32 7.59 -1.84
N ALA A 102 16.31 8.50 -1.82
CA ALA A 102 17.44 8.42 -0.90
C ALA A 102 16.98 8.52 0.57
N ILE A 103 16.09 9.46 0.88
CA ILE A 103 15.52 9.58 2.24
C ILE A 103 14.76 8.30 2.61
N THR A 104 13.98 7.74 1.68
CA THR A 104 13.24 6.49 1.94
C THR A 104 14.18 5.34 2.29
N VAL A 105 15.29 5.18 1.55
CA VAL A 105 16.31 4.15 1.82
C VAL A 105 16.95 4.37 3.18
N VAL A 106 17.34 5.62 3.50
CA VAL A 106 17.97 5.95 4.79
C VAL A 106 17.01 5.71 5.96
N LEU A 107 15.73 6.07 5.82
CA LEU A 107 14.72 5.82 6.85
C LEU A 107 14.42 4.34 7.02
N HIS A 108 14.39 3.57 5.93
CA HIS A 108 14.24 2.12 6.00
C HIS A 108 15.40 1.47 6.74
N GLU A 109 16.63 1.86 6.40
CA GLU A 109 17.83 1.39 7.10
C GLU A 109 17.79 1.76 8.59
N PHE A 110 17.30 2.95 8.93
CA PHE A 110 17.12 3.35 10.32
C PHE A 110 16.11 2.48 11.06
N VAL A 111 14.99 2.13 10.41
CA VAL A 111 13.98 1.23 11.01
C VAL A 111 14.57 -0.16 11.24
N GLU A 112 15.40 -0.66 10.32
CA GLU A 112 16.01 -1.99 10.44
C GLU A 112 17.14 -2.05 11.48
N LYS A 113 18.03 -1.06 11.50
CA LYS A 113 19.25 -1.08 12.32
C LYS A 113 19.15 -0.27 13.61
N GLY A 114 18.13 0.59 13.75
CA GLY A 114 17.92 1.45 14.90
C GLY A 114 19.14 2.32 15.23
N LYS A 115 19.65 2.16 16.47
CA LYS A 115 20.79 2.93 17.01
C LYS A 115 22.09 2.69 16.23
N ASP A 116 22.20 1.55 15.56
CA ASP A 116 23.39 1.19 14.79
C ASP A 116 23.31 1.64 13.33
N SER A 117 22.25 2.35 12.92
CA SER A 117 22.13 2.87 11.56
C SER A 117 23.24 3.88 11.22
N ALA A 118 23.63 3.92 9.95
CA ALA A 118 24.62 4.88 9.46
C ALA A 118 24.21 6.33 9.77
N LEU A 119 22.91 6.64 9.64
CA LEU A 119 22.34 7.95 9.96
C LEU A 119 22.67 8.40 11.39
N ILE A 120 22.43 7.56 12.40
CA ILE A 120 22.69 7.92 13.79
C ILE A 120 24.17 8.11 14.04
N ARG A 121 25.02 7.22 13.50
CA ARG A 121 26.48 7.35 13.63
C ARG A 121 26.99 8.66 13.03
N GLU A 122 26.46 9.06 11.89
CA GLU A 122 26.87 10.28 11.19
C GLU A 122 26.41 11.55 11.92
N LEU A 123 25.18 11.55 12.44
CA LEU A 123 24.69 12.65 13.28
C LEU A 123 25.48 12.79 14.59
N LEU A 124 25.89 11.68 15.20
CA LEU A 124 26.72 11.69 16.41
C LEU A 124 28.14 12.21 16.14
N LYS A 125 28.76 11.82 15.02
CA LYS A 125 30.08 12.34 14.60
C LYS A 125 30.07 13.85 14.44
N LYS A 126 29.02 14.40 13.83
CA LYS A 126 28.89 15.84 13.56
C LYS A 126 28.82 16.71 14.83
N ASN A 127 28.43 16.12 15.96
CA ASN A 127 28.42 16.82 17.25
C ASN A 127 29.81 16.87 17.92
N HIS A 128 30.72 15.95 17.59
CA HIS A 128 32.06 15.91 18.18
C HIS A 128 33.07 16.84 17.49
N GLU A 129 32.81 17.29 16.25
CA GLU A 129 33.70 18.23 15.53
C GLU A 129 33.48 19.71 15.91
N LYS A 130 32.49 20.01 16.77
CA LYS A 130 32.17 21.37 17.22
C LYS A 130 32.41 21.61 18.71
N SER A 131 33.11 20.71 19.40
CA SER A 131 33.45 20.87 20.82
C SER A 131 34.94 21.04 21.05
#